data_AF-A0A6B2QZI9-F1
#
_entry.id   AF-A0A6B2QZI9-F1
#
_cell.length_a   1.000
_cell.length_b   1.000
_cell.length_c   1.000
_cell.angle_alpha   90.00
_cell.angle_beta   90.00
_cell.angle_gamma   90.00
#
_symmetry.space_group_name_H-M   'P 1'
#
loop_
_entity.id
_entity.type
_entity.pdbx_description
1 polymer ?
#
loop_
_entity_poly.entity_id
_entity_poly.type
_entity_poly.pdbx_seq_one_letter_code
_entity_poly.pdbx_strand_id
1 'polypeptide(L)'
;MSNRLFAIIALGVGLMSSATHGWAQEPTAQGSTTIETINANQRAALTVLKAYHDAQLDYISEDYDRDGTLEYAQKIISTPGKKDGLYWPIGPLDPMSPIGEIFSEASATGALEGKGYYGYHYRILTAQGIHAQGGSMSYIVKGHMTKGFALIAWPVTYGKTGVMTFMISQAGQAFQKNLGPGTSATVKQIHSYNPDKSWQKVDFPDD
;
A
#
# COMPACT_ATOMS: atom_id res chain seq x y z
N MET A 1 5.70 -1.20 -77.13
CA MET A 1 5.20 -0.19 -78.09
C MET A 1 5.70 1.18 -77.62
N SER A 2 5.99 2.10 -78.56
CA SER A 2 6.35 3.51 -78.35
C SER A 2 5.31 4.26 -77.47
N ASN A 3 5.48 5.42 -76.83
CA ASN A 3 6.14 6.72 -77.12
C ASN A 3 6.08 7.55 -75.79
N ARG A 4 6.85 8.59 -75.43
CA ARG A 4 8.06 9.29 -75.95
C ARG A 4 8.82 9.99 -74.80
N LEU A 5 10.02 10.49 -75.13
CA LEU A 5 10.67 11.76 -74.72
C LEU A 5 9.73 12.82 -74.06
N PHE A 6 10.18 13.67 -73.13
CA PHE A 6 11.21 14.70 -73.36
C PHE A 6 12.16 15.00 -72.17
N ALA A 7 13.24 15.72 -72.51
CA ALA A 7 14.46 15.86 -71.72
C ALA A 7 14.63 17.26 -71.09
N ILE A 8 15.35 17.27 -69.96
CA ILE A 8 16.41 18.22 -69.56
C ILE A 8 16.14 19.73 -69.73
N ILE A 9 16.24 20.47 -68.62
CA ILE A 9 17.14 21.65 -68.48
C ILE A 9 17.52 21.79 -67.01
N ALA A 10 18.80 22.07 -66.76
CA ALA A 10 19.35 22.34 -65.43
C ALA A 10 19.52 23.85 -65.22
N LEU A 11 19.62 24.29 -63.95
CA LEU A 11 20.56 25.31 -63.46
C LEU A 11 20.36 25.51 -61.96
N GLY A 12 21.47 25.58 -61.21
CA GLY A 12 21.44 25.71 -59.75
C GLY A 12 21.90 27.08 -59.24
N VAL A 13 21.33 27.48 -58.11
CA VAL A 13 21.73 28.56 -57.18
C VAL A 13 21.17 28.13 -55.82
N GLY A 14 21.77 28.30 -54.63
CA GLY A 14 23.06 28.83 -54.21
C GLY A 14 23.01 28.93 -52.66
N LEU A 15 24.12 28.66 -51.96
CA LEU A 15 24.18 28.79 -50.49
C LEU A 15 24.16 30.27 -50.06
N MET A 16 23.33 30.64 -49.09
CA MET A 16 23.53 31.75 -48.14
C MET A 16 22.69 31.50 -46.87
N SER A 17 23.17 31.97 -45.72
CA SER A 17 22.64 31.70 -44.38
C SER A 17 22.27 33.00 -43.65
N SER A 18 21.22 33.02 -42.82
CA SER A 18 21.17 33.79 -41.55
C SER A 18 19.81 33.76 -40.82
N ALA A 19 19.86 34.13 -39.53
CA ALA A 19 18.78 34.65 -38.68
C ALA A 19 17.72 33.69 -38.10
N THR A 20 18.14 32.98 -37.05
CA THR A 20 17.42 32.83 -35.76
C THR A 20 15.98 33.38 -35.65
N HIS A 21 15.04 32.50 -35.28
CA HIS A 21 14.01 32.81 -34.28
C HIS A 21 13.94 31.66 -33.29
N GLY A 22 14.22 31.93 -32.03
CA GLY A 22 14.15 30.93 -30.97
C GLY A 22 12.69 30.62 -30.64
N TRP A 23 12.28 29.38 -30.89
CA TRP A 23 11.07 28.83 -30.28
C TRP A 23 11.54 28.04 -29.07
N ALA A 24 11.26 28.58 -27.88
CA ALA A 24 11.43 27.82 -26.66
C ALA A 24 10.60 26.54 -26.77
N GLN A 25 11.24 25.38 -26.58
CA GLN A 25 10.46 24.19 -26.28
C GLN A 25 9.90 24.39 -24.88
N GLU A 26 8.58 24.59 -24.79
CA GLU A 26 7.90 24.57 -23.51
C GLU A 26 8.20 23.23 -22.83
N PRO A 27 8.54 23.21 -21.54
CA PRO A 27 8.67 21.96 -20.81
C PRO A 27 7.30 21.28 -20.77
N THR A 28 7.11 20.27 -21.62
CA THR A 28 5.90 19.43 -21.59
C THR A 28 5.79 18.83 -20.19
N ALA A 29 4.65 19.05 -19.53
CA ALA A 29 4.44 18.77 -18.11
C ALA A 29 4.35 17.25 -17.81
N GLN A 30 5.47 16.55 -17.93
CA GLN A 30 5.66 15.13 -17.61
C GLN A 30 6.47 14.91 -16.33
N GLY A 31 6.72 15.97 -15.53
CA GLY A 31 7.59 15.92 -14.35
C GLY A 31 6.90 15.79 -12.98
N SER A 32 5.63 16.19 -12.83
CA SER A 32 4.96 16.32 -11.52
C SER A 32 4.23 15.07 -11.01
N THR A 33 4.01 14.06 -11.84
CA THR A 33 2.97 13.04 -11.61
C THR A 33 3.38 11.78 -10.84
N THR A 34 4.64 11.62 -10.45
CA THR A 34 5.14 10.40 -9.77
C THR A 34 5.46 10.61 -8.29
N ILE A 35 6.19 11.67 -7.92
CA ILE A 35 6.62 11.89 -6.53
C ILE A 35 5.43 12.26 -5.63
N GLU A 36 4.53 13.11 -6.11
CA GLU A 36 3.31 13.49 -5.39
C GLU A 36 2.41 12.28 -5.11
N THR A 37 2.21 11.43 -6.11
CA THR A 37 1.46 10.16 -6.00
C THR A 37 2.10 9.19 -5.00
N ILE A 38 3.43 9.01 -5.05
CA ILE A 38 4.19 8.21 -4.08
C ILE A 38 4.00 8.74 -2.66
N ASN A 39 4.08 10.05 -2.47
CA ASN A 39 3.93 10.70 -1.17
C ASN A 39 2.48 10.58 -0.64
N ALA A 40 1.48 10.75 -1.52
CA ALA A 40 0.07 10.58 -1.17
C ALA A 40 -0.25 9.14 -0.74
N ASN A 41 0.17 8.15 -1.54
CA ASN A 41 0.01 6.72 -1.21
C ASN A 41 0.73 6.34 0.08
N GLN A 42 1.93 6.87 0.33
CA GLN A 42 2.68 6.62 1.58
C GLN A 42 1.98 7.21 2.82
N ARG A 43 1.39 8.41 2.72
CA ARG A 43 0.55 8.95 3.80
C ARG A 43 -0.71 8.11 4.02
N ALA A 44 -1.41 7.75 2.94
CA ALA A 44 -2.59 6.91 3.02
C ALA A 44 -2.30 5.53 3.62
N ALA A 45 -1.15 4.93 3.32
CA ALA A 45 -0.71 3.69 3.94
C ALA A 45 -0.50 3.83 5.46
N LEU A 46 0.06 4.96 5.92
CA LEU A 46 0.17 5.27 7.35
C LEU A 46 -1.20 5.47 8.02
N THR A 47 -2.13 6.18 7.36
CA THR A 47 -3.53 6.31 7.83
C THR A 47 -4.21 4.94 7.95
N VAL A 48 -4.02 4.04 6.97
CA VAL A 48 -4.54 2.67 7.03
C VAL A 48 -3.88 1.86 8.16
N LEU A 49 -2.60 2.07 8.46
CA LEU A 49 -1.92 1.44 9.60
C LEU A 49 -2.50 1.91 10.95
N LYS A 50 -2.82 3.20 11.10
CA LYS A 50 -3.51 3.78 12.27
C LYS A 50 -4.91 3.17 12.42
N ALA A 51 -5.73 3.25 11.37
CA ALA A 51 -7.08 2.69 11.37
C ALA A 51 -7.12 1.18 11.65
N TYR A 52 -6.14 0.41 11.14
CA TYR A 52 -5.98 -1.00 11.48
C TYR A 52 -5.66 -1.23 12.97
N HIS A 53 -4.81 -0.40 13.57
CA HIS A 53 -4.46 -0.50 14.99
C HIS A 53 -5.68 -0.18 15.87
N ASP A 54 -6.37 0.92 15.60
CA ASP A 54 -7.59 1.32 16.31
C ASP A 54 -8.68 0.24 16.19
N ALA A 55 -8.94 -0.25 14.97
CA ALA A 55 -9.93 -1.30 14.72
C ALA A 55 -9.60 -2.64 15.39
N GLN A 56 -8.33 -2.98 15.61
CA GLN A 56 -7.96 -4.18 16.38
C GLN A 56 -8.23 -4.02 17.87
N LEU A 57 -8.04 -2.82 18.43
CA LEU A 57 -8.37 -2.52 19.82
C LEU A 57 -9.88 -2.50 20.08
N ASP A 58 -10.66 -2.06 19.09
CA ASP A 58 -12.12 -2.13 19.10
C ASP A 58 -12.61 -3.58 18.93
N TYR A 59 -12.07 -4.34 17.97
CA TYR A 59 -12.45 -5.74 17.73
C TYR A 59 -12.26 -6.64 18.97
N ILE A 60 -11.17 -6.50 19.72
CA ILE A 60 -10.96 -7.31 20.94
C ILE A 60 -11.85 -6.90 22.13
N SER A 61 -12.61 -5.81 22.02
CA SER A 61 -13.50 -5.36 23.10
C SER A 61 -14.80 -6.16 23.19
N GLU A 62 -15.21 -6.83 22.11
CA GLU A 62 -16.42 -7.67 22.03
C GLU A 62 -16.14 -9.02 21.35
N ASP A 63 -16.92 -10.06 21.69
CA ASP A 63 -16.88 -11.37 21.02
C ASP A 63 -17.71 -11.31 19.72
N TYR A 64 -17.13 -10.70 18.68
CA TYR A 64 -17.84 -10.37 17.43
C TYR A 64 -18.26 -11.60 16.62
N ASP A 65 -17.42 -12.63 16.53
CA ASP A 65 -17.73 -13.86 15.79
C ASP A 65 -18.37 -14.97 16.66
N ARG A 66 -18.49 -14.72 17.98
CA ARG A 66 -19.26 -15.49 18.97
C ARG A 66 -18.69 -16.88 19.24
N ASP A 67 -17.37 -16.97 19.33
CA ASP A 67 -16.66 -18.21 19.65
C ASP A 67 -16.40 -18.41 21.16
N GLY A 68 -16.64 -17.38 21.97
CA GLY A 68 -16.41 -17.37 23.42
C GLY A 68 -15.06 -16.79 23.84
N THR A 69 -14.27 -16.24 22.92
CA THR A 69 -12.93 -15.70 23.16
C THR A 69 -12.82 -14.25 22.70
N LEU A 70 -12.37 -13.35 23.59
CA LEU A 70 -11.91 -12.03 23.16
C LEU A 70 -10.54 -12.18 22.49
N GLU A 71 -10.46 -11.92 21.18
CA GLU A 71 -9.24 -11.99 20.38
C GLU A 71 -9.10 -10.81 19.41
N TYR A 72 -7.94 -10.70 18.76
CA TYR A 72 -7.71 -9.77 17.65
C TYR A 72 -8.13 -10.42 16.32
N ALA A 73 -8.69 -9.63 15.40
CA ALA A 73 -9.12 -10.12 14.11
C ALA A 73 -7.95 -10.63 13.25
N GLN A 74 -8.00 -11.89 12.82
CA GLN A 74 -6.99 -12.49 11.95
C GLN A 74 -7.19 -12.15 10.45
N LYS A 75 -8.27 -11.42 10.12
CA LYS A 75 -8.63 -11.01 8.77
C LYS A 75 -8.96 -9.52 8.72
N ILE A 76 -8.68 -8.88 7.58
CA ILE A 76 -9.16 -7.52 7.31
C ILE A 76 -10.64 -7.57 6.90
N ILE A 77 -10.98 -8.44 5.96
CA ILE A 77 -12.37 -8.67 5.51
C ILE A 77 -12.89 -9.96 6.16
N SER A 78 -14.07 -9.90 6.77
CA SER A 78 -14.78 -11.07 7.29
C SER A 78 -15.20 -12.02 6.17
N THR A 79 -15.25 -13.31 6.50
CA THR A 79 -15.90 -14.33 5.67
C THR A 79 -17.37 -13.96 5.45
N PRO A 80 -17.97 -14.17 4.26
CA PRO A 80 -19.37 -13.81 4.02
C PRO A 80 -20.34 -14.37 5.06
N GLY A 81 -21.14 -13.49 5.67
CA GLY A 81 -22.07 -13.82 6.75
C GLY A 81 -21.45 -14.01 8.15
N LYS A 82 -20.13 -13.84 8.29
CA LYS A 82 -19.41 -13.84 9.57
C LYS A 82 -18.93 -12.43 9.96
N LYS A 83 -18.37 -12.34 11.16
CA LYS A 83 -17.69 -11.17 11.71
C LYS A 83 -16.28 -11.54 12.18
N ASP A 84 -15.62 -12.45 11.46
CA ASP A 84 -14.29 -13.01 11.81
C ASP A 84 -13.13 -12.18 11.21
N GLY A 85 -13.34 -10.87 11.10
CA GLY A 85 -12.45 -9.89 10.48
C GLY A 85 -12.87 -8.45 10.78
N LEU A 86 -11.96 -7.48 10.57
CA LEU A 86 -12.19 -6.07 10.94
C LEU A 86 -13.31 -5.35 10.18
N TYR A 87 -13.65 -5.84 8.99
CA TYR A 87 -14.73 -5.33 8.14
C TYR A 87 -15.79 -6.41 7.87
N TRP A 88 -17.07 -6.03 7.90
CA TRP A 88 -18.19 -6.78 7.33
C TRP A 88 -19.25 -5.80 6.78
N PRO A 89 -20.00 -6.16 5.72
CA PRO A 89 -21.15 -5.37 5.31
C PRO A 89 -22.17 -5.29 6.45
N ILE A 90 -22.62 -4.09 6.79
CA ILE A 90 -23.57 -3.86 7.89
C ILE A 90 -24.99 -4.21 7.42
N GLY A 91 -25.56 -5.28 7.96
CA GLY A 91 -27.00 -5.55 7.87
C GLY A 91 -27.81 -4.73 8.89
N PRO A 92 -29.16 -4.69 8.78
CA PRO A 92 -30.01 -3.81 9.61
C PRO A 92 -29.95 -4.03 11.13
N LEU A 93 -29.37 -5.14 11.59
CA LEU A 93 -29.22 -5.52 12.99
C LEU A 93 -27.77 -5.87 13.35
N ASP A 94 -26.82 -5.65 12.44
CA ASP A 94 -25.41 -5.94 12.71
C ASP A 94 -24.76 -4.78 13.46
N PRO A 95 -23.88 -5.05 14.45
CA PRO A 95 -22.96 -4.03 14.95
C PRO A 95 -22.13 -3.46 13.79
N MET A 96 -21.71 -2.20 13.97
CA MET A 96 -20.77 -1.54 13.08
C MET A 96 -19.45 -2.33 13.05
N SER A 97 -18.85 -2.51 11.88
CA SER A 97 -17.55 -3.17 11.79
C SER A 97 -16.43 -2.22 12.24
N PRO A 98 -15.47 -2.65 13.08
CA PRO A 98 -14.46 -1.80 13.70
C PRO A 98 -13.69 -0.83 12.78
N ILE A 99 -13.41 -1.23 11.54
CA ILE A 99 -12.67 -0.38 10.58
C ILE A 99 -13.56 0.48 9.66
N GLY A 100 -14.87 0.37 9.82
CA GLY A 100 -15.89 1.16 9.11
C GLY A 100 -15.72 1.18 7.58
N GLU A 101 -16.02 2.34 6.99
CA GLU A 101 -16.08 2.52 5.54
C GLU A 101 -14.70 2.55 4.85
N ILE A 102 -13.60 2.73 5.58
CA ILE A 102 -12.23 2.77 5.02
C ILE A 102 -11.95 1.51 4.18
N PHE A 103 -12.39 0.34 4.66
CA PHE A 103 -12.26 -0.90 3.90
C PHE A 103 -13.54 -1.35 3.18
N SER A 104 -14.66 -0.61 3.24
CA SER A 104 -15.85 -0.93 2.45
C SER A 104 -15.61 -0.65 0.96
N GLU A 105 -15.09 0.54 0.61
CA GLU A 105 -14.69 0.91 -0.75
C GLU A 105 -13.55 0.02 -1.26
N ALA A 106 -12.56 -0.24 -0.41
CA ALA A 106 -11.43 -1.12 -0.72
C ALA A 106 -11.88 -2.57 -1.03
N SER A 107 -12.90 -3.06 -0.33
CA SER A 107 -13.50 -4.37 -0.60
C SER A 107 -14.29 -4.36 -1.90
N ALA A 108 -15.15 -3.35 -2.10
CA ALA A 108 -16.00 -3.22 -3.29
C ALA A 108 -15.20 -3.11 -4.61
N THR A 109 -13.99 -2.54 -4.56
CA THR A 109 -13.08 -2.44 -5.72
C THR A 109 -12.18 -3.67 -5.92
N GLY A 110 -12.20 -4.62 -4.98
CA GLY A 110 -11.25 -5.75 -4.91
C GLY A 110 -9.81 -5.29 -4.64
N ALA A 111 -9.61 -4.11 -4.08
CA ALA A 111 -8.31 -3.57 -3.70
C ALA A 111 -7.60 -4.50 -2.68
N LEU A 112 -8.37 -5.03 -1.73
CA LEU A 112 -7.86 -5.96 -0.71
C LEU A 112 -7.65 -7.39 -1.23
N GLU A 113 -8.19 -7.74 -2.40
CA GLU A 113 -7.99 -9.05 -3.06
C GLU A 113 -6.63 -9.15 -3.80
N GLY A 114 -5.58 -8.54 -3.21
CA GLY A 114 -4.24 -8.57 -3.78
C GLY A 114 -3.98 -7.57 -4.92
N LYS A 115 -4.89 -6.64 -5.22
CA LYS A 115 -4.62 -5.48 -6.11
C LYS A 115 -3.90 -4.34 -5.38
N GLY A 116 -4.04 -4.29 -4.05
CA GLY A 116 -3.60 -3.22 -3.17
C GLY A 116 -4.60 -2.06 -3.07
N TYR A 117 -4.60 -1.39 -1.92
CA TYR A 117 -5.44 -0.23 -1.58
C TYR A 117 -4.55 1.00 -1.33
N TYR A 118 -4.92 2.15 -1.90
CA TYR A 118 -4.05 3.33 -2.05
C TYR A 118 -2.63 3.00 -2.54
N GLY A 119 -2.51 2.10 -3.51
CA GLY A 119 -1.22 1.69 -4.09
C GLY A 119 -0.34 0.80 -3.20
N TYR A 120 -0.88 0.30 -2.08
CA TYR A 120 -0.19 -0.54 -1.11
C TYR A 120 -0.90 -1.88 -0.88
N HIS A 121 -0.14 -2.96 -0.73
CA HIS A 121 -0.63 -4.22 -0.16
C HIS A 121 -0.48 -4.18 1.36
N TYR A 122 -1.36 -4.91 2.06
CA TYR A 122 -1.37 -5.04 3.51
C TYR A 122 -1.44 -6.52 3.88
N ARG A 123 -0.75 -6.93 4.95
CA ARG A 123 -0.82 -8.30 5.47
C ARG A 123 -0.64 -8.31 6.98
N ILE A 124 -1.53 -9.03 7.65
CA ILE A 124 -1.45 -9.27 9.09
C ILE A 124 -0.25 -10.18 9.40
N LEU A 125 0.46 -9.87 10.48
CA LEU A 125 1.55 -10.67 11.01
C LEU A 125 1.11 -11.24 12.35
N THR A 126 1.14 -12.57 12.45
CA THR A 126 0.60 -13.35 13.57
C THR A 126 1.68 -13.72 14.61
N ALA A 127 2.81 -13.04 14.60
CA ALA A 127 3.94 -13.24 15.50
C ALA A 127 4.85 -12.01 15.56
N GLN A 128 5.72 -11.96 16.56
CA GLN A 128 6.84 -11.03 16.68
C GLN A 128 8.18 -11.75 16.85
N GLY A 129 9.28 -11.05 16.55
CA GLY A 129 10.66 -11.54 16.64
C GLY A 129 11.47 -10.90 17.78
N ILE A 130 12.75 -11.28 17.86
CA ILE A 130 13.69 -10.91 18.93
C ILE A 130 13.91 -9.40 19.13
N HIS A 131 13.62 -8.56 18.13
CA HIS A 131 13.79 -7.11 18.22
C HIS A 131 12.51 -6.37 18.62
N ALA A 132 11.37 -7.06 18.72
CA ALA A 132 10.14 -6.50 19.27
C ALA A 132 10.16 -6.47 20.81
N GLN A 133 9.42 -5.54 21.41
CA GLN A 133 9.19 -5.51 22.85
C GLN A 133 8.48 -6.80 23.29
N GLY A 134 9.06 -7.52 24.24
CA GLY A 134 8.60 -8.86 24.65
C GLY A 134 9.32 -10.04 23.98
N GLY A 135 10.15 -9.79 22.96
CA GLY A 135 10.94 -10.82 22.26
C GLY A 135 10.12 -11.69 21.31
N SER A 136 10.70 -12.81 20.86
CA SER A 136 10.04 -13.71 19.90
C SER A 136 8.83 -14.44 20.50
N MET A 137 7.66 -14.30 19.88
CA MET A 137 6.47 -15.07 20.25
C MET A 137 5.42 -15.13 19.14
N SER A 138 4.58 -16.18 19.17
CA SER A 138 3.33 -16.27 18.42
C SER A 138 2.27 -15.37 19.04
N TYR A 139 1.45 -14.72 18.23
CA TYR A 139 0.23 -14.07 18.67
C TYR A 139 -0.96 -15.03 18.79
N ILE A 140 -0.91 -16.15 18.05
CA ILE A 140 -1.94 -17.20 18.06
C ILE A 140 -1.73 -18.14 19.25
N VAL A 141 -2.81 -18.38 20.00
CA VAL A 141 -2.92 -19.36 21.08
C VAL A 141 -4.22 -20.15 20.89
N LYS A 142 -4.12 -21.48 20.78
CA LYS A 142 -5.25 -22.40 20.53
C LYS A 142 -6.09 -22.13 19.26
N GLY A 143 -5.63 -21.26 18.36
CA GLY A 143 -6.36 -20.84 17.16
C GLY A 143 -6.71 -19.35 17.16
N HIS A 144 -6.76 -18.73 18.34
CA HIS A 144 -7.19 -17.34 18.55
C HIS A 144 -5.99 -16.39 18.67
N MET A 145 -6.05 -15.21 18.07
CA MET A 145 -4.98 -14.21 18.11
C MET A 145 -5.10 -13.34 19.38
N THR A 146 -4.67 -13.87 20.51
CA THR A 146 -4.93 -13.29 21.85
C THR A 146 -3.73 -12.60 22.50
N LYS A 147 -2.53 -12.63 21.88
CA LYS A 147 -1.30 -12.08 22.48
C LYS A 147 -0.75 -10.82 21.83
N GLY A 148 -1.43 -10.34 20.79
CA GLY A 148 -1.06 -9.13 20.07
C GLY A 148 -1.43 -9.22 18.61
N PHE A 149 -1.08 -8.18 17.87
CA PHE A 149 -1.29 -8.10 16.44
C PHE A 149 -0.19 -7.22 15.82
N ALA A 150 0.01 -7.39 14.52
CA ALA A 150 0.84 -6.50 13.71
C ALA A 150 0.40 -6.51 12.25
N LEU A 151 0.76 -5.44 11.52
CA LEU A 151 0.54 -5.31 10.08
C LEU A 151 1.87 -4.97 9.40
N ILE A 152 2.07 -5.47 8.19
CA ILE A 152 3.07 -4.97 7.25
C ILE A 152 2.36 -4.45 6.00
N ALA A 153 2.81 -3.29 5.50
CA ALA A 153 2.34 -2.70 4.25
C ALA A 153 3.51 -2.40 3.30
N TRP A 154 3.33 -2.65 2.00
CA TRP A 154 4.36 -2.42 0.99
C TRP A 154 3.74 -2.00 -0.35
N PRO A 155 4.46 -1.23 -1.18
CA PRO A 155 3.92 -0.74 -2.45
C PRO A 155 3.59 -1.89 -3.42
N VAL A 156 2.46 -1.76 -4.10
CA VAL A 156 2.04 -2.63 -5.23
C VAL A 156 3.09 -2.65 -6.33
N THR A 157 3.73 -1.51 -6.60
CA THR A 157 4.90 -1.43 -7.48
C THR A 157 5.90 -0.44 -6.91
N TYR A 158 7.04 -0.96 -6.44
CA TYR A 158 8.15 -0.17 -5.94
C TYR A 158 8.58 0.90 -6.97
N GLY A 159 8.79 2.13 -6.50
CA GLY A 159 9.20 3.27 -7.33
C GLY A 159 8.10 3.85 -8.22
N LYS A 160 6.86 3.32 -8.17
CA LYS A 160 5.68 3.89 -8.83
C LYS A 160 4.55 4.22 -7.85
N THR A 161 4.18 3.26 -7.00
CA THR A 161 3.11 3.45 -6.01
C THR A 161 3.65 3.80 -4.62
N GLY A 162 4.93 3.53 -4.36
CA GLY A 162 5.62 3.88 -3.13
C GLY A 162 7.07 3.36 -3.14
N VAL A 163 7.88 3.77 -2.15
CA VAL A 163 9.25 3.26 -1.93
C VAL A 163 9.49 2.73 -0.51
N MET A 164 8.67 3.15 0.45
CA MET A 164 8.74 2.64 1.83
C MET A 164 7.89 1.39 2.02
N THR A 165 8.40 0.45 2.80
CA THR A 165 7.64 -0.61 3.48
C THR A 165 7.36 -0.15 4.91
N PHE A 166 6.15 -0.33 5.41
CA PHE A 166 5.72 0.07 6.75
C PHE A 166 5.35 -1.13 7.62
N MET A 167 5.52 -1.00 8.94
CA MET A 167 5.06 -1.98 9.93
C MET A 167 4.48 -1.30 11.16
N ILE A 168 3.46 -1.89 11.77
CA ILE A 168 2.90 -1.51 13.08
C ILE A 168 2.61 -2.75 13.91
N SER A 169 2.59 -2.60 15.23
CA SER A 169 2.10 -3.60 16.19
C SER A 169 1.12 -2.97 17.18
N GLN A 170 0.56 -3.77 18.09
CA GLN A 170 -0.27 -3.32 19.21
C GLN A 170 0.28 -2.13 20.02
N ALA A 171 1.59 -1.87 19.98
CA ALA A 171 2.22 -0.71 20.62
C ALA A 171 1.97 0.65 19.93
N GLY A 172 1.22 0.69 18.82
CA GLY A 172 0.83 1.93 18.11
C GLY A 172 1.93 2.63 17.30
N GLN A 173 3.21 2.38 17.59
CA GLN A 173 4.32 2.94 16.83
C GLN A 173 4.43 2.31 15.43
N ALA A 174 4.28 3.14 14.39
CA ALA A 174 4.65 2.80 13.03
C ALA A 174 6.18 2.87 12.81
N PHE A 175 6.68 1.97 11.96
CA PHE A 175 8.06 1.91 11.49
C PHE A 175 8.07 1.88 9.96
N GLN A 176 9.11 2.45 9.34
CA GLN A 176 9.36 2.40 7.91
C GLN A 176 10.76 1.89 7.57
N LYS A 177 10.88 1.27 6.39
CA LYS A 177 12.16 0.89 5.77
C LYS A 177 12.03 0.81 4.26
N ASN A 178 12.97 1.38 3.53
CA ASN A 178 13.09 1.14 2.09
C ASN A 178 13.77 -0.23 1.87
N LEU A 179 13.06 -1.19 1.27
CA LEU A 179 13.58 -2.53 0.93
C LEU A 179 14.07 -2.63 -0.53
N GLY A 180 14.07 -1.52 -1.26
CA GLY A 180 14.53 -1.43 -2.64
C GLY A 180 13.64 -2.14 -3.67
N PRO A 181 14.11 -2.28 -4.92
CA PRO A 181 13.36 -2.97 -5.98
C PRO A 181 12.94 -4.41 -5.65
N GLY A 182 13.64 -5.07 -4.72
CA GLY A 182 13.33 -6.41 -4.23
C GLY A 182 12.16 -6.49 -3.23
N THR A 183 11.52 -5.37 -2.87
CA THR A 183 10.48 -5.28 -1.82
C THR A 183 9.48 -6.44 -1.86
N SER A 184 8.80 -6.67 -3.00
CA SER A 184 7.75 -7.70 -3.13
C SER A 184 8.23 -9.14 -2.97
N ALA A 185 9.54 -9.40 -3.08
CA ALA A 185 10.15 -10.69 -2.76
C ALA A 185 10.55 -10.75 -1.27
N THR A 186 11.18 -9.68 -0.75
CA THR A 186 11.62 -9.57 0.64
C THR A 186 10.45 -9.69 1.62
N VAL A 187 9.34 -8.98 1.40
CA VAL A 187 8.16 -9.00 2.29
C VAL A 187 7.46 -10.35 2.38
N LYS A 188 7.68 -11.26 1.42
CA LYS A 188 7.17 -12.65 1.51
C LYS A 188 7.89 -13.48 2.57
N GLN A 189 9.13 -13.10 2.92
CA GLN A 189 9.96 -13.75 3.95
C GLN A 189 9.79 -13.08 5.34
N ILE A 190 9.08 -11.94 5.43
CA ILE A 190 8.80 -11.27 6.69
C ILE A 190 7.55 -11.90 7.32
N HIS A 191 7.76 -12.91 8.16
CA HIS A 191 6.68 -13.66 8.81
C HIS A 191 6.26 -13.08 10.18
N SER A 192 7.09 -12.22 10.79
CA SER A 192 6.84 -11.66 12.11
C SER A 192 7.19 -10.17 12.20
N TYR A 193 6.57 -9.47 13.15
CA TYR A 193 6.93 -8.10 13.49
C TYR A 193 8.29 -8.08 14.20
N ASN A 194 9.31 -7.56 13.53
CA ASN A 194 10.69 -7.60 14.01
C ASN A 194 11.48 -6.36 13.54
N PRO A 195 11.09 -5.14 13.98
CA PRO A 195 11.79 -3.91 13.60
C PRO A 195 13.18 -3.85 14.26
N ASP A 196 14.19 -4.36 13.55
CA ASP A 196 15.60 -4.22 13.92
C ASP A 196 16.10 -2.76 13.80
N LYS A 197 17.36 -2.51 14.16
CA LYS A 197 17.99 -1.17 14.17
C LYS A 197 18.03 -0.44 12.81
N SER A 198 17.74 -1.12 11.70
CA SER A 198 17.64 -0.53 10.35
C SER A 198 16.23 -0.09 9.97
N TRP A 199 15.23 -0.35 10.81
CA TRP A 199 13.90 0.22 10.69
C TRP A 199 13.86 1.58 11.40
N GLN A 200 13.28 2.57 10.74
CA GLN A 200 13.12 3.92 11.27
C GLN A 200 11.72 4.06 11.86
N LYS A 201 11.59 4.73 13.01
CA LYS A 201 10.28 5.20 13.46
C LYS A 201 9.73 6.21 12.46
N VAL A 202 8.41 6.22 12.30
CA VAL A 202 7.69 7.22 11.50
C VAL A 202 6.41 7.58 12.25
N ASP A 203 6.10 8.86 12.25
CA ASP A 203 4.87 9.38 12.85
C ASP A 203 3.72 9.30 11.82
N PHE A 204 2.48 9.28 12.31
CA PHE A 204 1.33 9.35 11.43
C PHE A 204 1.19 10.76 10.83
N PRO A 205 0.55 10.91 9.66
CA PRO A 205 0.08 12.22 9.21
C PRO A 205 -0.81 12.85 10.29
N ASP A 206 -0.69 14.16 10.47
CA ASP A 206 -1.69 14.94 11.21
C ASP A 206 -3.06 14.81 10.50
N ASP A 207 -4.14 14.73 11.30
CA ASP A 207 -5.53 14.61 10.84
C ASP A 207 -6.09 15.94 10.30
#